data_AF-I4HE42-F1
#
_entry.id   AF-I4HE42-F1
#
_cell.length_a   1.000
_cell.length_b   1.000
_cell.length_c   1.000
_cell.angle_alpha   90.00
_cell.angle_beta   90.00
_cell.angle_gamma   90.00
#
_symmetry.space_group_name_H-M   'P 1'
#
loop_
_entity.id
_entity.type
_entity.pdbx_description
1 polymer ?
#
loop_
_entity_poly.entity_id
_entity_poly.type
_entity_poly.pdbx_seq_one_letter_code
_entity_poly.pdbx_strand_id
1 'polypeptide(L)'
;MIDEPEMNLHPESQVKLLESLAILVNLGVRILLTTHSPYLMAHLNNIVNGNHQNPELLAEQAKLLYLQDSRAFLKMEQVSAYEMKNNQLLSLHDPEYGIRWDTLSDVSVDIQQKFFAIYEAGQQNQETEEGCSSEEE
;
A
#
# COMPACT_ATOMS: atom_id res chain seq x y z
N MET A 1 -1.48 4.97 -20.96
CA MET A 1 -1.83 3.75 -20.21
C MET A 1 -0.52 3.07 -19.86
N ILE A 2 -0.35 2.65 -18.61
CA ILE A 2 0.87 2.01 -18.11
C ILE A 2 0.44 0.73 -17.40
N ASP A 3 1.02 -0.39 -17.77
CA ASP A 3 0.72 -1.68 -17.16
C ASP A 3 1.81 -2.03 -16.14
N GLU A 4 1.40 -2.39 -14.93
CA GLU A 4 2.25 -2.73 -13.79
C GLU A 4 3.55 -1.88 -13.71
N PRO A 5 3.42 -0.55 -13.53
CA PRO A 5 4.58 0.36 -13.48
C PRO A 5 5.61 -0.01 -12.39
N GLU A 6 5.20 -0.79 -11.41
CA GLU A 6 6.02 -1.32 -10.33
C GLU A 6 6.95 -2.49 -10.72
N MET A 7 6.77 -3.11 -11.89
CA MET A 7 7.53 -4.31 -12.25
C MET A 7 9.04 -4.06 -12.14
N ASN A 8 9.73 -4.92 -11.40
CA ASN A 8 11.18 -4.84 -11.12
C ASN A 8 11.64 -3.61 -10.31
N LEU A 9 10.73 -2.81 -9.76
CA LEU A 9 11.08 -1.68 -8.91
C LEU A 9 11.08 -2.05 -7.43
N HIS A 10 12.11 -1.57 -6.71
CA HIS A 10 12.11 -1.57 -5.26
C HIS A 10 10.91 -0.78 -4.72
N PRO A 11 10.27 -1.15 -3.58
CA PRO A 11 9.11 -0.45 -3.04
C PRO A 11 9.26 1.08 -2.96
N GLU A 12 10.42 1.55 -2.52
CA GLU A 12 10.72 3.00 -2.47
C GLU A 12 10.73 3.68 -3.85
N SER A 13 11.14 2.96 -4.90
CA SER A 13 11.11 3.49 -6.27
C SER A 13 9.68 3.52 -6.83
N GLN A 14 8.82 2.59 -6.41
CA GLN A 14 7.40 2.57 -6.81
C GLN A 14 6.67 3.83 -6.30
N VAL A 15 6.88 4.19 -5.02
CA VAL A 15 6.24 5.39 -4.44
C VAL A 15 6.77 6.68 -5.07
N LYS A 16 8.08 6.79 -5.37
CA LYS A 16 8.64 7.93 -6.13
C LYS A 16 8.08 8.02 -7.54
N LEU A 17 7.87 6.89 -8.21
CA LEU A 17 7.23 6.84 -9.52
C LEU A 17 5.80 7.36 -9.43
N LEU A 18 5.04 6.96 -8.41
CA LEU A 18 3.67 7.45 -8.20
C LEU A 18 3.63 8.96 -8.01
N GLU A 19 4.50 9.52 -7.17
CA GLU A 19 4.59 10.98 -6.98
C GLU A 19 4.91 11.69 -8.30
N SER A 20 5.81 11.14 -9.11
CA SER A 20 6.15 11.69 -10.44
C SER A 20 4.94 11.67 -11.38
N LEU A 21 4.19 10.56 -11.39
CA LEU A 21 2.97 10.42 -12.19
C LEU A 21 1.89 11.41 -11.70
N ALA A 22 1.75 11.60 -10.40
CA ALA A 22 0.79 12.55 -9.83
C ALA A 22 1.10 14.00 -10.23
N ILE A 23 2.38 14.38 -10.26
CA ILE A 23 2.81 15.68 -10.80
C ILE A 23 2.38 15.83 -12.26
N LEU A 24 2.56 14.79 -13.09
CA LEU A 24 2.10 14.81 -14.48
C LEU A 24 0.57 14.96 -14.59
N VAL A 25 -0.20 14.31 -13.70
CA VAL A 25 -1.65 14.49 -13.64
C VAL A 25 -2.02 15.95 -13.37
N ASN A 26 -1.36 16.59 -12.40
CA ASN A 26 -1.57 18.00 -12.12
C ASN A 26 -1.11 18.95 -13.23
N LEU A 27 -0.22 18.50 -14.11
CA LEU A 27 0.16 19.20 -15.35
C LEU A 27 -0.80 18.93 -16.52
N GLY A 28 -1.89 18.19 -16.31
CA GLY A 28 -2.95 17.96 -17.28
C GLY A 28 -2.86 16.62 -18.03
N VAL A 29 -1.93 15.73 -17.66
CA VAL A 29 -1.81 14.41 -18.27
C VAL A 29 -2.82 13.45 -17.67
N ARG A 30 -3.58 12.72 -18.50
CA ARG A 30 -4.46 11.65 -18.01
C ARG A 30 -3.71 10.32 -17.99
N ILE A 31 -3.68 9.67 -16.83
CA ILE A 31 -2.98 8.41 -16.62
C ILE A 31 -4.01 7.34 -16.25
N LEU A 32 -3.91 6.20 -16.93
CA LEU A 32 -4.58 4.95 -16.57
C LEU A 32 -3.48 3.95 -16.26
N LEU A 33 -3.54 3.37 -15.06
CA LEU A 33 -2.57 2.39 -14.57
C LEU A 33 -3.29 1.14 -14.04
N THR A 34 -2.66 -0.01 -14.23
CA THR A 34 -2.99 -1.28 -13.58
C THR A 34 -1.86 -1.62 -12.62
N THR A 35 -2.19 -2.18 -11.46
CA THR A 35 -1.19 -2.45 -10.42
C THR A 35 -1.68 -3.55 -9.49
N HIS A 36 -0.72 -4.33 -9.00
CA HIS A 36 -0.88 -5.27 -7.90
C HIS A 36 -0.10 -4.83 -6.65
N SER A 37 0.53 -3.66 -6.69
CA SER A 37 1.36 -3.15 -5.61
C SER A 37 0.53 -2.58 -4.46
N PRO A 38 0.59 -3.17 -3.25
CA PRO A 38 0.02 -2.54 -2.07
C PRO A 38 0.71 -1.21 -1.74
N TYR A 39 1.99 -1.05 -2.11
CA TYR A 39 2.75 0.17 -1.84
C TYR A 39 2.23 1.36 -2.65
N LEU A 40 1.90 1.15 -3.93
CA LEU A 40 1.29 2.18 -4.77
C LEU A 40 -0.08 2.59 -4.21
N MET A 41 -0.92 1.64 -3.82
CA MET A 41 -2.26 1.94 -3.29
C MET A 41 -2.20 2.64 -1.91
N ALA A 42 -1.33 2.18 -1.02
CA ALA A 42 -1.11 2.82 0.27
C ALA A 42 -0.58 4.25 0.11
N HIS A 43 0.38 4.46 -0.79
CA HIS A 43 0.96 5.79 -1.00
C HIS A 43 0.03 6.73 -1.79
N LEU A 44 -0.81 6.21 -2.68
CA LEU A 44 -1.87 6.98 -3.32
C LEU A 44 -2.80 7.61 -2.27
N ASN A 45 -3.13 6.87 -1.21
CA ASN A 45 -3.90 7.43 -0.08
C ASN A 45 -3.19 8.60 0.60
N ASN A 46 -1.88 8.50 0.83
CA ASN A 46 -1.12 9.62 1.41
C ASN A 46 -1.19 10.87 0.52
N ILE A 47 -1.04 10.68 -0.79
CA ILE A 47 -1.06 11.74 -1.81
C ILE A 47 -2.44 12.41 -1.93
N VAL A 48 -3.55 11.68 -1.77
CA VAL A 48 -4.89 12.30 -1.85
C VAL A 48 -5.29 13.05 -0.58
N ASN A 49 -4.63 12.77 0.55
CA ASN A 49 -4.90 13.39 1.85
C ASN A 49 -4.15 14.72 2.07
N GLY A 50 -3.59 15.33 1.02
CA GLY A 50 -2.99 16.66 1.08
C GLY A 50 -4.01 17.75 1.44
N ASN A 51 -3.63 18.70 2.30
CA ASN A 51 -4.48 19.82 2.69
C ASN A 51 -4.48 20.93 1.63
N HIS A 52 -5.36 20.78 0.64
CA HIS A 52 -5.48 21.75 -0.45
C HIS A 52 -6.10 23.10 -0.04
N GLN A 53 -6.62 23.24 1.19
CA GLN A 53 -7.23 24.47 1.69
C GLN A 53 -6.21 25.42 2.31
N ASN A 54 -5.09 24.90 2.81
CA ASN A 54 -4.02 25.69 3.43
C ASN A 54 -2.67 25.44 2.73
N PRO A 55 -2.21 26.38 1.88
CA PRO A 55 -0.95 26.22 1.13
C PRO A 55 0.30 26.05 1.99
N GLU A 56 0.36 26.70 3.17
CA GLU A 56 1.51 26.55 4.07
C GLU A 56 1.55 25.14 4.66
N LEU A 57 0.38 24.62 5.08
CA LEU A 57 0.28 23.26 5.61
C LEU A 57 0.59 22.22 4.52
N LEU A 58 0.11 22.43 3.30
CA LEU A 58 0.42 21.56 2.16
C LEU A 58 1.92 21.53 1.86
N ALA A 59 2.61 22.67 1.94
CA ALA A 59 4.05 22.75 1.76
C ALA A 59 4.82 22.03 2.88
N GLU A 60 4.34 22.08 4.12
CA GLU A 60 4.91 21.29 5.22
C GLU A 60 4.66 19.79 5.02
N GLN A 61 3.46 19.38 4.60
CA GLN A 61 3.15 17.98 4.27
C GLN A 61 4.01 17.47 3.11
N ALA A 62 4.32 18.32 2.13
CA ALA A 62 5.16 17.93 1.00
C ALA A 62 6.53 17.41 1.45
N LYS A 63 7.09 17.92 2.55
CA LYS A 63 8.39 17.46 3.08
C LYS A 63 8.37 16.00 3.55
N LEU A 64 7.19 15.42 3.78
CA LEU A 64 7.00 14.01 4.16
C LEU A 64 6.95 13.09 2.94
N LEU A 65 6.80 13.63 1.74
CA LEU A 65 6.86 12.89 0.48
C LEU A 65 8.30 12.58 0.10
N TYR A 66 8.51 11.56 -0.73
CA TYR A 66 9.83 11.13 -1.16
C TYR A 66 10.51 12.13 -2.10
N LEU A 67 9.74 12.77 -3.00
CA LEU A 67 10.24 13.80 -3.92
C LEU A 67 10.17 15.21 -3.31
N GLN A 68 9.54 15.35 -2.14
CA GLN A 68 9.39 16.63 -1.43
C GLN A 68 8.72 17.73 -2.28
N ASP A 69 7.82 17.35 -3.18
CA ASP A 69 7.18 18.25 -4.13
C ASP A 69 5.66 18.31 -3.88
N SER A 70 5.14 19.50 -3.54
CA SER A 70 3.71 19.68 -3.26
C SER A 70 2.82 19.45 -4.49
N ARG A 71 3.37 19.50 -5.70
CA ARG A 71 2.63 19.18 -6.94
C ARG A 71 2.30 17.70 -7.04
N ALA A 72 2.87 16.85 -6.21
CA ALA A 72 2.50 15.44 -6.17
C ALA A 72 1.14 15.23 -5.51
N PHE A 73 0.64 16.14 -4.66
CA PHE A 73 -0.68 15.99 -4.04
C PHE A 73 -1.81 16.01 -5.07
N LEU A 74 -2.71 15.04 -5.00
CA LEU A 74 -3.89 14.94 -5.87
C LEU A 74 -5.14 15.24 -5.06
N LYS A 75 -6.15 15.84 -5.70
CA LYS A 75 -7.48 15.92 -5.11
C LYS A 75 -8.25 14.63 -5.35
N MET A 76 -9.15 14.28 -4.44
CA MET A 76 -9.93 13.05 -4.54
C MET A 76 -10.73 12.98 -5.85
N GLU A 77 -11.23 14.11 -6.35
CA GLU A 77 -12.00 14.17 -7.59
C GLU A 77 -11.17 13.90 -8.86
N GLN A 78 -9.84 13.94 -8.76
CA GLN A 78 -8.93 13.62 -9.86
C GLN A 78 -8.62 12.12 -9.94
N VAL A 79 -9.00 11.35 -8.93
CA VAL A 79 -8.59 9.95 -8.78
C VAL A 79 -9.82 9.04 -8.85
N SER A 80 -9.67 7.92 -9.55
CA SER A 80 -10.67 6.85 -9.56
C SER A 80 -9.92 5.53 -9.47
N ALA A 81 -10.27 4.71 -8.48
CA ALA A 81 -9.64 3.43 -8.21
C ALA A 81 -10.70 2.33 -8.22
N TYR A 82 -10.34 1.19 -8.81
CA TYR A 82 -11.24 0.06 -9.00
C TYR A 82 -10.49 -1.26 -8.77
N GLU A 83 -11.17 -2.23 -8.17
CA GLU A 83 -10.72 -3.62 -8.06
C GLU A 83 -11.55 -4.47 -9.02
N MET A 84 -10.88 -5.40 -9.71
CA MET A 84 -11.56 -6.40 -10.52
C MET A 84 -11.84 -7.65 -9.67
N LYS A 85 -13.12 -7.93 -9.37
CA LYS A 85 -13.53 -9.09 -8.59
C LYS A 85 -14.74 -9.76 -9.24
N ASN A 86 -14.71 -11.08 -9.39
CA ASN A 86 -15.81 -11.86 -10.00
C ASN A 86 -16.26 -11.31 -11.37
N ASN A 87 -15.31 -10.92 -12.22
CA ASN A 87 -15.55 -10.28 -13.53
C ASN A 87 -16.35 -8.95 -13.46
N GLN A 88 -16.32 -8.26 -12.30
CA GLN A 88 -16.93 -6.96 -12.11
C GLN A 88 -15.89 -5.95 -11.62
N LEU A 89 -16.02 -4.70 -12.07
CA LEU A 89 -15.25 -3.57 -11.55
C LEU A 89 -15.97 -3.00 -10.34
N LEU A 90 -15.35 -3.15 -9.17
CA LEU A 90 -15.83 -2.58 -7.91
C LEU A 90 -15.06 -1.29 -7.64
N SER A 91 -15.77 -0.21 -7.34
CA SER A 91 -15.11 1.04 -6.95
C SER A 91 -14.49 0.89 -5.57
N LEU A 92 -13.26 1.37 -5.44
CA LEU A 92 -12.52 1.43 -4.18
C LEU A 92 -12.68 2.78 -3.47
N HIS A 93 -13.50 3.68 -4.00
CA HIS A 93 -13.74 4.97 -3.37
C HIS A 93 -14.57 4.78 -2.09
N ASP A 94 -14.05 5.24 -0.97
CA ASP A 94 -14.68 5.22 0.33
C ASP A 94 -14.86 6.66 0.83
N PRO A 95 -16.10 7.11 1.09
CA PRO A 95 -16.37 8.47 1.55
C PRO A 95 -15.68 8.84 2.87
N GLU A 96 -15.36 7.86 3.72
CA GLU A 96 -14.81 8.08 5.06
C GLU A 96 -13.28 7.91 5.08
N TYR A 97 -12.74 6.99 4.27
CA TYR A 97 -11.32 6.61 4.32
C TYR A 97 -10.51 6.90 3.04
N GLY A 98 -11.12 7.50 2.00
CA GLY A 98 -10.45 7.82 0.75
C GLY A 98 -10.47 6.63 -0.22
N ILE A 99 -9.34 5.94 -0.42
CA ILE A 99 -9.25 4.79 -1.34
C ILE A 99 -9.01 3.52 -0.53
N ARG A 100 -9.99 2.61 -0.55
CA ARG A 100 -9.88 1.29 0.10
C ARG A 100 -8.85 0.43 -0.64
N TRP A 101 -7.86 -0.06 0.09
CA TRP A 101 -6.85 -1.00 -0.40
C TRP A 101 -6.63 -2.16 0.58
N ASP A 102 -7.52 -2.27 1.56
CA ASP A 102 -7.56 -3.29 2.61
C ASP A 102 -7.45 -4.71 2.04
N THR A 103 -8.08 -4.99 0.89
CA THR A 103 -8.02 -6.32 0.25
C THR A 103 -6.60 -6.81 -0.09
N LEU A 104 -5.68 -5.90 -0.42
CA LEU A 104 -4.26 -6.26 -0.69
C LEU A 104 -3.44 -6.37 0.62
N SER A 105 -3.82 -5.61 1.65
CA SER A 105 -3.18 -5.67 2.97
C SER A 105 -3.51 -6.98 3.70
N ASP A 106 -4.72 -7.50 3.52
CA ASP A 106 -5.22 -8.69 4.23
C ASP A 106 -4.30 -9.91 4.03
N VAL A 107 -3.76 -10.10 2.82
CA VAL A 107 -2.83 -11.19 2.52
C VAL A 107 -1.53 -11.05 3.31
N SER A 108 -1.03 -9.82 3.48
CA SER A 108 0.21 -9.57 4.23
C SER A 108 0.03 -9.88 5.72
N VAL A 109 -1.12 -9.50 6.27
CA VAL A 109 -1.49 -9.80 7.67
C VAL A 109 -1.67 -11.30 7.88
N ASP A 110 -2.37 -11.98 6.97
CA ASP A 110 -2.60 -13.43 7.03
C ASP A 110 -1.28 -14.22 6.96
N ILE A 111 -0.35 -13.83 6.07
CA ILE A 111 0.99 -14.43 5.99
C ILE A 111 1.74 -14.28 7.33
N GLN A 112 1.68 -13.08 7.94
CA GLN A 112 2.36 -12.83 9.21
C GLN A 112 1.75 -13.65 10.36
N GLN A 113 0.43 -13.75 10.43
CA GLN A 113 -0.26 -14.59 11.42
C GLN A 113 0.09 -16.07 11.25
N LYS A 114 0.11 -16.56 10.00
CA LYS A 114 0.54 -17.95 9.71
C LYS A 114 1.96 -18.20 10.13
N PHE A 115 2.88 -17.25 9.91
CA PHE A 115 4.27 -17.39 10.35
C PHE A 115 4.35 -17.62 11.87
N PHE A 116 3.66 -16.80 12.67
CA PHE A 116 3.64 -16.96 14.12
C PHE A 116 3.07 -18.32 14.54
N ALA A 117 1.92 -18.72 13.98
CA ALA A 117 1.30 -20.00 14.30
C ALA A 117 2.20 -21.20 13.95
N ILE A 118 2.88 -21.15 12.80
CA ILE A 118 3.81 -22.21 12.37
C ILE A 118 5.04 -22.24 13.28
N TYR A 119 5.58 -21.08 13.64
CA TYR A 119 6.74 -20.97 14.51
C TYR A 119 6.46 -21.51 15.92
N GLU A 120 5.34 -21.10 16.53
CA GLU A 120 4.92 -21.56 17.86
C GLU A 120 4.66 -23.07 17.90
N ALA A 121 3.96 -23.62 16.88
CA ALA A 121 3.74 -25.06 16.78
C ALA A 121 5.05 -25.85 16.64
N GLY A 122 6.06 -25.28 15.98
CA GLY A 122 7.39 -25.88 15.87
C GLY A 122 8.17 -25.90 17.19
N GLN A 123 7.97 -24.91 18.06
CA GLN A 123 8.63 -24.84 19.38
C GLN A 123 7.96 -25.78 20.40
N GLN A 124 6.64 -25.91 20.38
CA GLN A 124 5.91 -26.83 21.27
C GLN A 124 6.34 -28.30 21.09
N ASN A 125 6.72 -28.70 19.88
CA ASN A 125 7.21 -30.05 19.63
C ASN A 125 8.64 -30.30 20.14
N GLN A 126 9.46 -29.27 20.36
CA GLN A 126 10.82 -29.42 20.91
C GLN A 126 10.81 -29.54 22.44
N GLU A 127 9.96 -28.77 23.14
CA GLU A 127 9.84 -28.86 24.61
C GLU A 127 9.23 -30.21 25.07
N THR A 128 8.40 -30.84 24.23
CA THR A 128 7.79 -32.14 24.56
C THR A 128 8.75 -33.31 24.38
N GLU A 129 9.79 -33.18 23.52
CA GLU A 129 10.81 -34.22 23.34
C GLU A 129 11.94 -34.15 24.39
N GLU A 130 12.32 -32.95 24.87
CA GLU A 130 13.33 -32.82 25.94
C GLU A 130 12.80 -33.20 27.35
N GLY A 131 11.48 -33.18 27.56
CA GLY A 131 10.87 -33.59 28.84
C GLY A 131 10.72 -35.11 29.03
N CYS A 132 10.92 -35.91 27.99
CA CYS A 132 10.68 -37.37 28.04
C CYS A 132 11.98 -38.19 28.22
N SER A 133 13.16 -37.55 28.24
CA SER A 133 14.46 -38.23 28.36
C SER A 133 15.07 -38.21 29.78
N SER A 134 14.32 -37.82 30.82
CA SER A 134 14.86 -37.69 32.19
C SER A 134 14.19 -38.57 33.26
N GLU A 135 13.44 -39.61 32.89
CA GLU A 135 12.81 -40.55 33.86
C GLU A 135 13.31 -42.01 33.76
N GLU A 136 14.44 -42.27 33.09
CA GLU A 136 15.09 -43.59 33.14
C GLU A 136 16.51 -43.49 33.72
N GLU A 137 16.62 -43.40 35.06
CA GLU A 137 17.76 -43.93 35.85
C GLU A 137 17.40 -44.10 37.34
#